data_AF-A0A961R032-F1
#
_entry.id   AF-A0A961R032-F1
#
_cell.length_a   1.000
_cell.length_b   1.000
_cell.length_c   1.000
_cell.angle_alpha   90.00
_cell.angle_beta   90.00
_cell.angle_gamma   90.00
#
_symmetry.space_group_name_H-M   'P 1'
#
loop_
_entity.id
_entity.type
_entity.pdbx_description
1 polymer ?
#
loop_
_entity_poly.entity_id
_entity_poly.type
_entity_poly.pdbx_seq_one_letter_code
_entity_poly.pdbx_strand_id
1 'polypeptide(L)' 'MTLEDDLQAAIRTIPDYPKPGILFRDITTLLGDARAFRRAVDQLVHPWAGSKIDKVAGIEARGFILGGAVAHQ' A
#
# COMPACT_ATOMS: atom_id res chain seq x y z
N MET A 1 -19.72 1.46 -3.94
CA MET A 1 -18.31 1.72 -3.60
C MET A 1 -17.47 1.01 -4.63
N THR A 2 -16.62 1.77 -5.32
CA THR A 2 -15.63 1.22 -6.24
C THR A 2 -14.47 0.62 -5.45
N LEU A 3 -13.64 -0.20 -6.11
CA LEU A 3 -12.47 -0.82 -5.48
C LEU A 3 -11.47 0.21 -4.92
N GLU A 4 -11.35 1.35 -5.60
CA GLU A 4 -10.48 2.47 -5.20
C GLU A 4 -11.02 3.15 -3.93
N ASP A 5 -12.35 3.26 -3.81
CA ASP A 5 -13.00 3.80 -2.60
C ASP A 5 -12.69 2.94 -1.36
N ASP A 6 -12.62 1.62 -1.51
CA ASP A 6 -12.36 0.67 -0.41
C ASP A 6 -10.94 0.83 0.17
N LEU A 7 -9.91 0.89 -0.69
CA LEU A 7 -8.51 1.04 -0.24
C LEU A 7 -8.25 2.44 0.31
N GLN A 8 -8.84 3.47 -0.31
CA GLN A 8 -8.72 4.84 0.18
C GLN A 8 -9.38 5.00 1.55
N ALA A 9 -10.54 4.35 1.79
CA ALA A 9 -11.20 4.36 3.10
C ALA A 9 -10.36 3.67 4.19
N ALA A 10 -9.50 2.73 3.83
CA ALA A 10 -8.59 2.06 4.77
C ALA A 10 -7.37 2.93 5.17
N ILE A 11 -7.16 4.09 4.53
CA ILE A 11 -6.03 4.99 4.82
C ILE A 11 -6.50 6.19 5.63
N ARG A 12 -5.91 6.36 6.82
CA ARG A 12 -6.18 7.54 7.66
C ARG A 12 -5.47 8.77 7.10
N THR A 13 -6.16 9.91 7.15
CA THR A 13 -5.58 11.22 6.78
C THR A 13 -5.44 12.09 8.02
N ILE A 14 -4.22 12.57 8.28
CA ILE A 14 -3.88 13.42 9.41
C ILE A 14 -3.52 14.81 8.87
N PRO A 15 -4.37 15.84 9.06
CA PRO A 15 -4.05 17.19 8.63
C PRO A 15 -2.92 17.80 9.48
N ASP A 16 -2.17 18.70 8.86
CA ASP A 16 -1.13 19.53 9.47
C ASP A 16 0.03 18.75 10.12
N TYR A 17 0.31 17.54 9.64
CA TYR A 17 1.42 16.70 10.11
C TYR A 17 2.44 16.40 9.01
N PRO A 18 3.76 16.46 9.27
CA PRO A 18 4.41 16.88 10.51
C PRO A 18 4.47 18.41 10.69
N LYS A 19 3.97 19.17 9.71
CA LYS A 19 3.90 20.63 9.74
C LYS A 19 2.61 21.13 9.07
N PRO A 20 2.16 22.36 9.36
CA PRO A 20 0.95 22.93 8.77
C PRO A 20 0.93 22.90 7.24
N GLY A 21 -0.24 22.64 6.66
CA GLY A 21 -0.49 22.56 5.23
C GLY A 21 -0.24 21.18 4.60
N ILE A 22 0.13 20.15 5.39
CA ILE A 22 0.35 18.78 4.90
C ILE A 22 -0.83 17.88 5.29
N LEU A 23 -1.35 17.12 4.32
CA LEU A 23 -2.26 16.00 4.57
C LEU A 23 -1.45 14.70 4.62
N PHE A 24 -1.06 14.28 5.82
CA PHE A 24 -0.30 13.04 5.98
C PHE A 24 -1.19 11.82 5.77
N ARG A 25 -0.81 10.95 4.84
CA ARG A 25 -1.49 9.68 4.58
C ARG A 25 -0.85 8.59 5.41
N ASP A 26 -1.50 8.25 6.49
CA ASP A 26 -1.06 7.21 7.40
C ASP A 26 -1.60 5.86 6.92
N ILE A 27 -0.73 5.11 6.23
CA ILE A 27 -1.06 3.78 5.69
C ILE A 27 -1.06 2.69 6.76
N THR A 28 -0.67 2.97 8.01
CA THR A 28 -0.59 1.94 9.06
C THR A 28 -1.95 1.30 9.36
N THR A 29 -3.04 2.03 9.18
CA THR A 29 -4.41 1.50 9.28
C THR A 29 -4.72 0.49 8.19
N LEU A 30 -4.26 0.73 6.95
CA LEU A 30 -4.38 -0.22 5.85
C LEU A 30 -3.51 -1.45 6.10
N LEU A 31 -2.28 -1.26 6.56
CA LEU A 31 -1.36 -2.36 6.85
C LEU A 31 -1.87 -3.26 8.00
N GLY A 32 -2.61 -2.69 8.96
CA GLY A 32 -3.23 -3.42 10.07
C GLY A 32 -4.53 -4.14 9.70
N ASP A 33 -5.18 -3.79 8.60
CA ASP A 33 -6.36 -4.49 8.09
C ASP A 33 -5.94 -5.61 7.12
N ALA A 34 -6.12 -6.86 7.55
CA ALA A 34 -5.71 -8.01 6.77
C ALA A 34 -6.36 -8.08 5.37
N ARG A 35 -7.62 -7.64 5.22
CA ARG A 35 -8.33 -7.67 3.93
C ARG A 35 -7.84 -6.56 3.02
N ALA A 36 -7.70 -5.34 3.55
CA ALA A 36 -7.21 -4.20 2.79
C ALA A 36 -5.75 -4.41 2.36
N PHE A 37 -4.90 -4.92 3.27
CA PHE A 37 -3.51 -5.25 2.97
C PHE A 37 -3.40 -6.31 1.87
N ARG A 38 -4.14 -7.42 1.98
CA ARG A 38 -4.12 -8.46 0.95
C ARG A 38 -4.55 -7.91 -0.41
N ARG A 39 -5.65 -7.16 -0.45
CA ARG A 39 -6.12 -6.52 -1.69
C ARG A 39 -5.10 -5.55 -2.27
N ALA A 40 -4.44 -4.75 -1.45
CA ALA A 40 -3.42 -3.81 -1.92
C ALA A 40 -2.25 -4.55 -2.60
N VAL A 41 -1.78 -5.65 -2.01
CA VAL A 41 -0.73 -6.50 -2.62
C VAL A 41 -1.22 -7.12 -3.93
N ASP A 42 -2.41 -7.73 -3.92
CA ASP A 42 -3.00 -8.34 -5.12
C ASP A 42 -3.10 -7.32 -6.28
N GLN A 43 -3.53 -6.08 -6.00
CA GLN A 43 -3.63 -5.02 -7.01
C GLN A 43 -2.27 -4.51 -7.48
N LEU A 44 -1.25 -4.50 -6.63
CA LEU A 44 0.11 -4.14 -7.05
C LEU A 44 0.72 -5.18 -8.01
N VAL A 45 0.38 -6.46 -7.84
CA VAL A 45 0.90 -7.56 -8.67
C VAL A 45 0.06 -7.79 -9.93
N HIS A 46 -1.24 -7.55 -9.87
CA HIS A 46 -2.17 -7.87 -10.96
C HIS A 46 -1.74 -7.36 -12.36
N PRO A 47 -1.26 -6.11 -12.53
CA PRO A 47 -0.82 -5.61 -13.84
C PRO A 47 0.40 -6.36 -14.42
N TRP A 48 1.16 -7.03 -13.56
CA TRP A 48 2.37 -7.78 -13.93
C TRP A 48 2.12 -9.28 -14.04
N ALA A 49 0.87 -9.73 -13.90
CA ALA A 49 0.52 -11.14 -14.02
C ALA A 49 0.96 -11.69 -15.39
N GLY A 50 1.70 -12.81 -15.37
CA GLY A 50 2.27 -13.42 -16.58
C GLY A 50 3.56 -12.77 -17.09
N SER A 51 4.00 -11.66 -16.49
CA SER A 51 5.33 -11.10 -16.71
C SER A 51 6.35 -11.80 -15.80
N LYS A 52 7.56 -12.02 -16.30
CA LYS A 52 8.66 -12.54 -15.48
C LYS A 52 9.36 -11.39 -14.78
N ILE A 53 9.09 -11.21 -13.48
CA ILE A 53 9.77 -10.26 -12.61
C ILE A 53 10.77 -11.03 -11.74
N ASP A 54 12.06 -10.82 -11.96
CA ASP A 54 13.11 -11.52 -11.22
C ASP A 54 13.44 -10.88 -9.86
N LYS A 55 13.16 -9.59 -9.70
CA LYS A 55 13.50 -8.79 -8.51
C LYS A 55 12.47 -7.69 -8.25
N VAL A 56 12.21 -7.43 -6.96
CA VAL A 56 11.40 -6.31 -6.48
C VAL A 56 12.26 -5.48 -5.55
N ALA A 57 12.33 -4.17 -5.78
CA ALA A 57 13.08 -3.22 -4.95
C ALA A 57 12.12 -2.42 -4.06
N GLY A 58 12.18 -2.65 -2.74
CA GLY A 58 11.48 -1.81 -1.75
C GLY A 58 12.35 -0.62 -1.36
N ILE A 59 11.84 0.61 -1.51
CA ILE A 59 12.58 1.83 -1.18
C ILE A 59 12.23 2.29 0.24
N GLU A 60 13.26 2.42 1.08
CA GLU A 60 13.18 2.85 2.49
C GLU A 60 12.19 2.04 3.35
N ALA A 61 12.21 2.26 4.67
CA ALA A 61 11.64 1.29 5.62
C ALA A 61 10.16 0.97 5.39
N ARG A 62 9.34 1.97 5.03
CA ARG A 62 7.90 1.76 4.75
C ARG A 62 7.66 0.95 3.48
N GLY A 63 8.54 1.07 2.49
CA GLY A 63 8.45 0.31 1.24
C GLY A 63 8.77 -1.18 1.43
N PHE A 64 9.45 -1.56 2.51
CA PHE A 64 9.81 -2.96 2.76
C PHE A 64 8.59 -3.85 3.05
N ILE A 65 7.56 -3.30 3.71
CA ILE A 65 6.37 -4.08 4.10
C ILE A 65 5.61 -4.55 2.86
N LEU A 66 5.26 -3.61 1.97
CA LEU A 66 4.56 -3.93 0.73
C LEU A 66 5.49 -4.59 -0.29
N GLY A 67 6.73 -4.11 -0.43
CA GLY A 67 7.71 -4.65 -1.37
C GLY A 67 8.04 -6.12 -1.08
N GLY A 68 8.20 -6.49 0.19
CA GLY A 68 8.41 -7.88 0.59
C GLY A 68 7.20 -8.76 0.30
N ALA A 69 5.98 -8.27 0.56
CA ALA A 69 4.75 -9.01 0.26
C ALA A 69 4.54 -9.21 -1.24
N VAL A 70 4.82 -8.19 -2.06
CA VAL A 70 4.79 -8.24 -3.53
C VAL A 70 5.84 -9.22 -4.07
N ALA A 71 7.05 -9.23 -3.50
CA ALA A 71 8.11 -10.15 -3.92
C ALA A 71 7.84 -11.62 -3.58
N HIS A 72 6.98 -11.88 -2.59
CA HIS A 72 6.60 -13.24 -2.17
C HIS A 72 5.47 -13.84 -3.02
N GLN A 73 4.66 -13.00 -3.66
CA GLN A 73 3.46 -13.41 -4.37
C GLN A 73 3.76 -14.15 -5.67
#